data_AF-A0A382PI73-F1
#
_entry.id   AF-A0A382PI73-F1
#
_cell.length_a   1.000
_cell.length_b   1.000
_cell.length_c   1.000
_cell.angle_alpha   90.00
_cell.angle_beta   90.00
_cell.angle_gamma   90.00
#
_symmetry.space_group_name_H-M   'P 1'
#
loop_
_entity.id
_entity.type
_entity.pdbx_description
1 polymer ?
#
loop_
_entity_poly.entity_id
_entity_poly.type
_entity_poly.pdbx_seq_one_letter_code
_entity_poly.pdbx_strand_id
1 'polypeptide(L)'
;MGIDSSVPQASIALLKDGNVLDQADVGKGATVSNQILSLMDKVLSSSGTSLKDLDGFCLTTGPGSFTGLRVGASILKGLLLATPKPFIKVDTLEALALQ
;
A
#
# COMPACT_ATOMS: atom_id res chain seq x y z
N MET A 1 6.39 2.53 -3.10
CA MET A 1 5.29 2.64 -2.11
C MET A 1 4.75 1.26 -1.80
N GLY A 2 4.69 0.89 -0.53
CA GLY A 2 4.09 -0.36 -0.06
C GLY A 2 2.61 -0.22 0.27
N ILE A 3 1.85 -1.25 -0.07
CA ILE A 3 0.41 -1.39 0.16
C ILE A 3 0.20 -2.75 0.85
N ASP A 4 -0.33 -2.73 2.06
CA ASP A 4 -0.81 -3.94 2.73
C ASP A 4 -2.32 -3.85 2.92
N SER A 5 -3.03 -4.81 2.36
CA SER A 5 -4.47 -4.97 2.54
C SER A 5 -4.84 -6.40 2.93
N SER A 6 -3.85 -7.15 3.44
CA SER A 6 -4.00 -8.52 3.90
C SER A 6 -4.80 -8.62 5.21
N VAL A 7 -4.88 -7.54 5.99
CA VAL A 7 -5.64 -7.44 7.24
C VAL A 7 -6.67 -6.30 7.20
N PRO A 8 -7.68 -6.28 8.10
CA PRO A 8 -8.63 -5.19 8.18
C PRO A 8 -8.00 -3.81 8.47
N GLN A 9 -6.84 -3.78 9.10
CA GLN A 9 -6.06 -2.56 9.30
C GLN A 9 -5.11 -2.35 8.11
N ALA A 10 -5.67 -2.14 6.92
CA ALA A 10 -4.86 -1.89 5.73
C ALA A 10 -3.90 -0.71 5.97
N SER A 11 -2.72 -0.75 5.37
CA SER A 11 -1.67 0.24 5.57
C SER A 11 -0.95 0.60 4.28
N ILE A 12 -0.38 1.80 4.28
CA ILE A 12 0.44 2.37 3.21
C ILE A 12 1.74 2.88 3.81
N ALA A 13 2.85 2.60 3.14
CA ALA A 13 4.15 3.14 3.51
C ALA A 13 4.90 3.66 2.27
N LEU A 14 5.53 4.82 2.40
CA LEU A 14 6.44 5.38 1.42
C LEU A 14 7.87 5.21 1.91
N LEU A 15 8.70 4.60 1.08
CA LEU A 15 10.12 4.44 1.35
C LEU A 15 10.92 5.37 0.46
N LYS A 16 12.02 5.89 1.02
CA LYS A 16 13.04 6.65 0.29
C LYS A 16 14.41 6.22 0.81
N ASP A 17 15.30 5.82 -0.10
CA ASP A 17 16.68 5.41 0.23
C ASP A 17 16.74 4.34 1.34
N GLY A 18 15.82 3.36 1.29
CA GLY A 18 15.73 2.26 2.26
C GLY A 18 15.07 2.60 3.59
N ASN A 19 14.69 3.86 3.82
CA ASN A 19 14.05 4.30 5.06
C ASN A 19 12.55 4.59 4.83
N VAL A 20 11.72 4.35 5.85
CA VAL A 20 10.31 4.77 5.83
C VAL A 20 10.26 6.29 5.95
N LEU A 21 9.84 6.94 4.87
CA LEU A 21 9.66 8.39 4.84
C LEU A 21 8.34 8.78 5.52
N ASP A 22 7.28 8.03 5.26
CA ASP A 22 5.97 8.23 5.87
C ASP A 22 5.10 6.97 5.75
N GLN A 23 4.12 6.81 6.64
CA GLN A 23 3.20 5.68 6.67
C GLN A 23 1.85 6.04 7.30
N ALA A 24 0.80 5.35 6.89
CA ALA A 24 -0.52 5.48 7.49
C ALA A 24 -1.31 4.18 7.42
N ASP A 25 -2.12 3.94 8.43
CA ASP A 25 -2.98 2.77 8.57
C ASP A 25 -4.46 3.15 8.78
N VAL A 26 -5.35 2.22 8.44
CA VAL A 26 -6.78 2.34 8.71
C VAL A 26 -6.99 2.28 10.22
N GLY A 27 -7.50 3.38 10.79
CA GLY A 27 -7.83 3.47 12.21
C GLY A 27 -8.85 2.41 12.65
N LYS A 28 -8.76 1.99 13.91
CA LYS A 28 -9.65 0.96 14.49
C LYS A 28 -11.13 1.30 14.27
N GLY A 29 -11.87 0.37 13.67
CA GLY A 29 -13.34 0.46 13.50
C GLY A 29 -13.83 1.01 12.15
N ALA A 30 -12.95 1.28 11.19
CA ALA A 30 -13.32 1.81 9.88
C ALA A 30 -13.29 0.75 8.74
N THR A 31 -14.11 0.95 7.71
CA THR A 31 -14.24 0.03 6.57
C THR A 31 -13.13 0.26 5.53
N VAL A 32 -12.37 -0.79 5.23
CA VAL A 32 -11.16 -0.80 4.37
C VAL A 32 -11.40 -0.30 2.94
N SER A 33 -12.56 -0.57 2.36
CA SER A 33 -12.78 -0.49 0.91
C SER A 33 -12.61 0.91 0.32
N ASN A 34 -12.79 1.97 1.12
CA ASN A 34 -12.64 3.36 0.65
C ASN A 34 -11.45 4.11 1.26
N GLN A 35 -10.65 3.47 2.12
CA GLN A 35 -9.61 4.19 2.86
C GLN A 35 -8.21 4.11 2.25
N ILE A 36 -7.88 3.04 1.50
CA ILE A 36 -6.52 2.87 0.96
C ILE A 36 -6.09 4.07 0.09
N LEU A 37 -6.96 4.54 -0.81
CA LEU A 37 -6.65 5.71 -1.63
C LEU A 37 -6.47 6.98 -0.80
N SER A 38 -7.31 7.19 0.22
CA SER A 38 -7.16 8.33 1.14
C SER A 38 -5.88 8.25 1.97
N LEU A 39 -5.45 7.05 2.37
CA LEU A 39 -4.18 6.83 3.06
C LEU A 39 -3.00 7.12 2.15
N MET A 40 -3.07 6.70 0.88
CA MET A 40 -2.08 7.03 -0.13
C MET A 40 -1.97 8.54 -0.34
N ASP A 41 -3.10 9.22 -0.54
CA ASP A 41 -3.12 10.68 -0.73
C ASP A 41 -2.55 11.40 0.48
N LYS A 42 -2.88 10.93 1.69
CA LYS A 42 -2.32 11.45 2.94
C LYS A 42 -0.80 11.32 2.94
N VAL A 43 -0.27 10.10 2.79
CA VAL A 43 1.17 9.79 2.80
C VAL A 43 1.93 10.58 1.73
N LEU A 44 1.39 10.70 0.52
CA LEU A 44 1.99 11.49 -0.55
C LEU A 44 2.02 12.99 -0.21
N SER A 45 0.92 13.52 0.31
CA SER A 45 0.81 14.92 0.67
C SER A 45 1.73 15.31 1.82
N SER A 46 1.78 14.51 2.90
CA SER A 46 2.63 14.79 4.07
C SER A 46 4.12 14.60 3.79
N SER A 47 4.48 13.71 2.87
CA SER A 47 5.87 13.56 2.40
C SER A 47 6.27 14.54 1.30
N GLY A 48 5.34 15.37 0.79
CA GLY A 48 5.61 16.28 -0.33
C GLY A 48 5.98 15.56 -1.64
N THR A 49 5.59 14.29 -1.79
CA THR A 49 5.93 13.44 -2.92
C THR A 49 4.74 13.29 -3.86
N SER A 50 4.95 13.31 -5.17
CA SER A 50 3.89 13.01 -6.13
C SER A 50 3.92 11.55 -6.58
N LEU A 51 2.78 11.05 -7.10
CA LEU A 51 2.70 9.69 -7.66
C LEU A 51 3.71 9.46 -8.81
N LYS A 52 4.12 10.52 -9.52
CA LYS A 52 5.08 10.44 -10.63
C LYS A 52 6.51 10.19 -10.17
N ASP A 53 6.83 10.66 -8.96
CA ASP A 53 8.14 10.55 -8.34
C ASP A 53 8.41 9.16 -7.76
N LEU A 54 7.39 8.30 -7.71
CA LEU A 54 7.54 6.92 -7.26
C LEU A 54 8.30 6.08 -8.28
N ASP A 55 9.27 5.31 -7.81
CA ASP A 55 9.98 4.33 -8.64
C ASP A 55 9.15 3.05 -8.87
N GLY A 56 8.20 2.76 -7.98
CA GLY A 56 7.36 1.57 -8.08
C GLY A 56 6.52 1.29 -6.84
N PHE A 57 5.82 0.16 -6.90
CA PHE A 57 4.88 -0.28 -5.87
C PHE A 57 5.25 -1.66 -5.30
N CYS A 58 4.87 -1.94 -4.06
CA CYS A 58 4.85 -3.29 -3.54
C CYS A 58 3.50 -3.58 -2.87
N LEU A 59 3.01 -4.82 -3.03
CA LEU A 59 1.72 -5.24 -2.52
C LEU A 59 1.82 -6.62 -1.87
N THR A 60 1.25 -6.75 -0.67
CA THR A 60 1.07 -8.05 -0.01
C THR A 60 0.12 -8.93 -0.81
N THR A 61 0.50 -10.19 -1.09
CA THR A 61 -0.31 -11.11 -1.90
C THR A 61 -0.99 -12.23 -1.12
N GLY A 62 -0.93 -12.19 0.21
CA GLY A 62 -1.50 -13.18 1.10
C GLY A 62 -0.44 -14.10 1.72
N PRO A 63 -0.86 -15.01 2.62
CA PRO A 63 -2.25 -15.27 3.04
C PRO A 63 -2.87 -14.10 3.82
N GLY A 64 -4.20 -13.98 3.82
CA GLY A 64 -4.91 -12.88 4.49
C GLY A 64 -6.38 -12.76 4.08
N SER A 65 -6.98 -11.60 4.35
CA SER A 65 -8.36 -11.23 4.00
C SER A 65 -8.62 -11.37 2.50
N PHE A 66 -9.48 -12.31 2.12
CA PHE A 66 -9.83 -12.55 0.72
C PHE A 66 -10.43 -11.32 0.02
N THR A 67 -11.18 -10.50 0.76
CA THR A 67 -11.71 -9.23 0.26
C THR A 67 -10.61 -8.18 0.19
N GLY A 68 -9.84 -8.00 1.26
CA GLY A 68 -8.78 -7.00 1.34
C GLY A 68 -7.70 -7.18 0.27
N LEU A 69 -7.22 -8.41 0.08
CA LEU A 69 -6.22 -8.74 -0.94
C LEU A 69 -6.70 -8.41 -2.37
N ARG A 70 -7.98 -8.66 -2.67
CA ARG A 70 -8.55 -8.33 -3.99
C ARG A 70 -8.77 -6.83 -4.17
N VAL A 71 -9.12 -6.11 -3.11
CA VAL A 71 -9.18 -4.64 -3.13
C VAL A 71 -7.80 -4.05 -3.43
N GLY A 72 -6.77 -4.45 -2.67
CA GLY A 72 -5.39 -3.98 -2.88
C GLY A 72 -4.87 -4.29 -4.29
N ALA A 73 -5.12 -5.50 -4.80
CA ALA A 73 -4.76 -5.87 -6.16
C ALA A 73 -5.49 -5.05 -7.23
N SER A 74 -6.74 -4.67 -6.99
CA SER A 74 -7.53 -3.85 -7.93
C SER A 74 -7.03 -2.40 -7.97
N ILE A 75 -6.71 -1.84 -6.80
CA ILE A 75 -6.10 -0.50 -6.67
C ILE A 75 -4.74 -0.49 -7.38
N LEU A 76 -3.88 -1.48 -7.10
CA LEU A 76 -2.58 -1.58 -7.73
C LEU A 76 -2.70 -1.62 -9.25
N LYS A 77 -3.61 -2.43 -9.81
CA LYS A 77 -3.85 -2.46 -11.27
C LYS A 77 -4.23 -1.09 -11.82
N GLY A 78 -5.08 -0.32 -11.12
CA GLY A 78 -5.42 1.04 -11.51
C GLY A 78 -4.21 1.98 -11.51
N LEU A 79 -3.36 1.89 -10.49
CA LEU A 79 -2.11 2.67 -10.39
C LEU A 79 -1.13 2.32 -11.52
N LEU A 80 -0.98 1.03 -11.82
CA LEU A 80 -0.12 0.55 -12.90
C LEU A 80 -0.60 1.00 -14.28
N LEU A 81 -1.92 1.09 -14.48
CA LEU A 81 -2.49 1.63 -15.70
C LEU A 81 -2.20 3.14 -15.85
N ALA A 82 -2.23 3.88 -14.74
CA ALA A 82 -2.04 5.33 -14.73
C ALA A 82 -0.56 5.78 -14.75
N THR A 83 0.35 4.99 -14.20
CA THR A 83 1.76 5.40 -13.94
C THR A 83 2.84 4.62 -14.71
N PRO A 84 2.44 3.60 -15.48
CA PRO A 84 3.30 2.47 -15.94
C PRO A 84 4.53 2.08 -15.10
N LYS A 85 4.48 2.18 -13.76
CA LYS A 85 5.63 1.84 -12.90
C LYS A 85 5.73 0.34 -12.63
N PRO A 86 6.92 -0.21 -12.31
CA PRO A 86 7.06 -1.61 -11.89
C PRO A 86 6.39 -1.86 -10.52
N PHE A 87 6.11 -3.14 -10.24
CA PHE A 87 5.69 -3.57 -8.89
C PHE A 87 6.30 -4.90 -8.47
N ILE A 88 6.33 -5.12 -7.16
CA ILE A 88 6.81 -6.34 -6.52
C ILE A 88 5.69 -6.93 -5.64
N LYS A 89 5.59 -8.26 -5.64
CA LYS A 89 4.70 -9.01 -4.74
C LYS A 89 5.45 -9.32 -3.46
N VAL A 90 4.77 -9.19 -2.33
CA VAL A 90 5.32 -9.49 -1.01
C VAL A 90 4.46 -10.57 -0.35
N ASP A 91 5.09 -11.65 0.12
CA ASP A 91 4.38 -12.64 0.93
C ASP A 91 4.01 -12.02 2.28
N THR A 92 2.77 -12.21 2.71
CA THR A 92 2.27 -11.58 3.93
C THR A 92 2.97 -12.11 5.19
N LEU A 93 3.30 -13.40 5.24
CA LEU A 93 3.98 -13.97 6.40
C LEU A 93 5.45 -13.53 6.43
N GLU A 94 6.11 -13.42 5.28
CA GLU A 94 7.46 -12.84 5.21
C GLU A 94 7.48 -11.38 5.67
N ALA A 95 6.48 -10.59 5.25
CA ALA A 95 6.35 -9.19 5.70
C ALA A 95 6.16 -9.11 7.22
N LEU A 96 5.30 -9.95 7.80
CA LEU A 96 5.06 -10.01 9.25
C LEU A 96 6.29 -10.45 10.04
N ALA A 97 7.13 -11.31 9.48
CA ALA A 97 8.37 -11.75 10.13
C ALA A 97 9.44 -10.64 10.21
N LEU A 98 9.36 -9.63 9.34
CA LEU A 98 10.28 -8.49 9.26
C LEU A 98 9.74 -7.23 9.92
N GLN A 99 8.50 -7.27 10.43
CA GLN A 99 7.79 -6.10 10.96
C GLN A 99 8.27 -5.69 12.35
#